data_AF-A0A5N6E1G2-F1
#
_entry.id   AF-A0A5N6E1G2-F1
#
_cell.length_a   1.000
_cell.length_b   1.000
_cell.length_c   1.000
_cell.angle_alpha   90.00
_cell.angle_beta   90.00
_cell.angle_gamma   90.00
#
_symmetry.space_group_name_H-M   'P 1'
#
loop_
_entity.id
_entity.type
_entity.pdbx_description
1 polymer ?
#
loop_
_entity_poly.entity_id
_entity_poly.type
_entity_poly.pdbx_seq_one_letter_code
_entity_poly.pdbx_strand_id
1 'polypeptide(L)'
;MSDNSFHYFTRLPLELRRLIWEHCLPYRIAELDIPAFLLDGEESRQACLPTHTTRQNAQLPVIAFVNSESRQVALEEGRWVRGQETTSQKLTWVQPRRDVLHLNWTRMSYDVLGPLVGLDSPIAWYPWQAEELGMQTSIVAEIIYYFDLKGLLEGADGAHDADDDDPFLAPWSRRHYGMYDPLKIEEARDIAAFAEYHGYYHVAMAAVSLHIARGVALRSGLFGLLGDAPIQMVDVDDEARLRKFHALFRKHALEKEPAVQALFELLTSTRFRAAVETWKRQAEWIILASMWDYARKENGILGTNPGSAWVPCLSGPEYQINLHRCSPNEDHPWVKEARQSLPKLRPWIMMRYCTNECYRKPPPKSYW
;
A
#
# COMPACT_ATOMS: atom_id res chain seq x y z
N MET A 1 -8.69 19.08 41.62
CA MET A 1 -7.51 18.58 40.87
C MET A 1 -7.41 17.11 41.22
N SER A 2 -7.92 16.22 40.35
CA SER A 2 -7.85 14.78 40.59
C SER A 2 -6.41 14.34 40.40
N ASP A 3 -5.93 13.52 41.35
CA ASP A 3 -4.60 12.96 41.39
C ASP A 3 -4.45 11.90 40.27
N ASN A 4 -4.37 12.36 39.02
CA ASN A 4 -4.31 11.52 37.82
C ASN A 4 -2.94 10.85 37.62
N SER A 5 -2.13 10.77 38.66
CA SER A 5 -0.79 10.21 38.62
C SER A 5 -0.82 8.78 39.16
N PHE A 6 -0.51 7.81 38.30
CA PHE A 6 -0.37 6.41 38.69
C PHE A 6 0.99 6.19 39.37
N HIS A 7 1.05 6.51 40.66
CA HIS A 7 2.28 6.45 41.47
C HIS A 7 2.86 5.03 41.65
N TYR A 8 2.09 3.99 41.34
CA TYR A 8 2.55 2.60 41.50
C TYR A 8 3.48 2.14 40.38
N PHE A 9 3.54 2.85 39.24
CA PHE A 9 4.40 2.45 38.14
C PHE A 9 5.86 2.29 38.59
N THR A 10 6.39 3.26 39.34
CA THR A 10 7.78 3.23 39.83
C THR A 10 8.04 2.16 40.89
N ARG A 11 7.00 1.56 41.46
CA ARG A 11 7.09 0.48 42.45
C ARG A 11 7.08 -0.91 41.82
N LEU A 12 6.78 -1.01 40.53
CA LEU A 12 6.82 -2.27 39.82
C LEU A 12 8.28 -2.74 39.64
N PRO A 13 8.54 -4.06 39.67
CA PRO A 13 9.80 -4.64 39.23
C PRO A 13 10.21 -4.12 37.84
N LEU A 14 11.52 -4.01 37.61
CA LEU A 14 12.07 -3.48 36.36
C LEU A 14 11.52 -4.22 35.13
N GLU A 15 11.38 -5.54 35.24
CA GLU A 15 10.88 -6.42 34.19
C GLU A 15 9.46 -6.04 33.77
N LEU A 16 8.57 -5.79 34.74
CA LEU A 16 7.18 -5.39 34.46
C LEU A 16 7.11 -3.99 33.87
N ARG A 17 7.93 -3.05 34.35
CA ARG A 17 7.98 -1.68 33.80
C ARG A 17 8.44 -1.68 32.35
N ARG A 18 9.46 -2.49 32.03
CA ARG A 18 9.96 -2.68 30.67
C ARG A 18 8.92 -3.33 29.76
N LEU A 19 8.24 -4.39 30.20
CA LEU A 19 7.14 -4.99 29.45
C LEU A 19 6.02 -3.98 29.16
N ILE A 20 5.66 -3.13 30.14
CA ILE A 20 4.68 -2.07 29.91
C ILE A 20 5.17 -1.11 28.82
N TRP A 21 6.43 -0.67 28.86
CA TRP A 21 6.98 0.20 27.81
C TRP A 21 6.99 -0.47 26.44
N GLU A 22 7.36 -1.75 26.37
CA GLU A 22 7.31 -2.54 25.14
C GLU A 22 5.88 -2.62 24.60
N HIS A 23 4.88 -2.84 25.46
CA HIS A 23 3.48 -2.84 25.04
C HIS A 23 2.96 -1.47 24.61
N CYS A 24 3.57 -0.39 25.11
CA CYS A 24 3.20 0.97 24.71
C CYS A 24 3.86 1.44 23.40
N LEU A 25 4.82 0.70 22.84
CA LEU A 25 5.39 0.99 21.53
C LEU A 25 4.30 0.88 20.43
N PRO A 26 4.23 1.84 19.50
CA PRO A 26 3.22 1.81 18.45
C PRO A 26 3.49 0.72 17.41
N TYR A 27 2.43 0.35 16.69
CA TYR A 27 2.51 -0.38 15.43
C TYR A 27 2.34 0.62 14.30
N ARG A 28 3.37 0.78 13.47
CA ARG A 28 3.39 1.78 12.40
C ARG A 28 3.52 1.16 11.03
N ILE A 29 3.12 1.96 10.05
CA ILE A 29 3.36 1.69 8.64
C ILE A 29 4.56 2.56 8.26
N ALA A 30 5.76 1.99 8.22
CA ALA A 30 6.99 2.72 7.92
C ALA A 30 7.09 2.99 6.41
N GLU A 31 6.79 4.21 5.99
CA GLU A 31 6.88 4.61 4.58
C GLU A 31 8.32 4.88 4.16
N LEU A 32 8.80 4.19 3.12
CA LEU A 32 10.13 4.41 2.54
C LEU A 32 10.21 5.69 1.73
N ASP A 33 9.13 6.03 1.04
CA ASP A 33 9.00 7.15 0.11
C ASP A 33 7.80 8.02 0.47
N ILE A 34 7.80 9.25 -0.07
CA ILE A 34 6.64 10.15 0.04
C ILE A 34 5.73 9.82 -1.14
N PRO A 35 4.45 9.48 -0.91
CA PRO A 35 3.53 9.21 -2.00
C PRO A 35 3.43 10.42 -2.92
N ALA A 36 3.57 10.20 -4.23
CA ALA A 36 3.23 11.21 -5.22
C ALA A 36 1.73 11.53 -5.14
N PHE A 37 0.89 10.51 -4.96
CA PHE A 37 -0.58 10.65 -4.92
C PHE A 37 -1.17 9.96 -3.68
N LEU A 38 -2.30 10.48 -3.18
CA LEU A 38 -2.94 9.94 -1.97
C LEU A 38 -3.73 8.64 -2.19
N LEU A 39 -3.80 8.09 -3.40
CA LEU A 39 -4.61 6.89 -3.70
C LEU A 39 -6.10 7.06 -3.34
N ASP A 40 -6.66 8.25 -3.57
CA ASP A 40 -8.05 8.62 -3.26
C ASP A 40 -8.97 8.69 -4.50
N GLY A 41 -8.49 8.21 -5.65
CA GLY A 41 -9.27 8.11 -6.88
C GLY A 41 -9.31 9.39 -7.72
N GLU A 42 -8.51 10.40 -7.39
CA GLU A 42 -8.16 11.56 -8.23
C GLU A 42 -7.04 12.31 -7.52
N GLU A 43 -6.21 13.07 -8.24
CA GLU A 43 -5.06 13.80 -7.66
C GLU A 43 -5.35 14.81 -6.53
N SER A 44 -6.58 14.91 -5.98
CA SER A 44 -6.83 15.42 -4.62
C SER A 44 -8.33 15.61 -4.33
N ARG A 45 -9.19 14.57 -4.37
CA ARG A 45 -10.50 14.74 -3.71
C ARG A 45 -10.30 15.09 -2.23
N GLN A 46 -9.17 14.67 -1.69
CA GLN A 46 -8.61 15.10 -0.44
C GLN A 46 -7.44 16.03 -0.70
N ALA A 47 -7.61 17.32 -0.41
CA ALA A 47 -6.52 18.29 -0.45
C ALA A 47 -5.61 18.05 0.77
N CYS A 48 -4.77 17.02 0.77
CA CYS A 48 -3.77 16.77 1.81
C CYS A 48 -2.38 16.61 1.18
N LEU A 49 -1.36 17.25 1.77
CA LEU A 49 0.03 17.04 1.35
C LEU A 49 0.65 15.95 2.24
N PRO A 50 0.95 14.76 1.68
CA PRO A 50 1.38 13.61 2.48
C PRO A 50 2.73 13.81 3.15
N THR A 51 3.60 14.66 2.58
CA THR A 51 4.95 14.97 3.08
C THR A 51 5.02 15.25 4.58
N HIS A 52 4.06 16.00 5.13
CA HIS A 52 4.07 16.32 6.55
C HIS A 52 3.81 15.08 7.41
N THR A 53 2.77 14.32 7.08
CA THR A 53 2.37 13.10 7.79
C THR A 53 3.44 12.02 7.68
N THR A 54 4.01 11.83 6.49
CA THR A 54 5.09 10.87 6.22
C THR A 54 6.35 11.18 7.03
N ARG A 55 6.77 12.46 7.10
CA ARG A 55 7.90 12.89 7.92
C ARG A 55 7.65 12.75 9.42
N GLN A 56 6.42 13.01 9.87
CA GLN A 56 6.04 12.82 11.27
C GLN A 56 6.07 11.34 11.65
N ASN A 57 5.59 10.48 10.76
CA ASN A 57 5.57 9.03 10.94
C ASN A 57 6.99 8.43 11.00
N ALA A 58 7.93 9.01 10.27
CA ALA A 58 9.34 8.62 10.25
C ALA A 58 10.12 8.98 11.53
N GLN A 59 9.57 9.74 12.47
CA GLN A 59 10.27 10.11 13.71
C GLN A 59 10.27 8.99 14.75
N LEU A 60 11.15 9.09 15.74
CA LEU A 60 11.07 8.29 16.98
C LEU A 60 9.66 8.36 17.60
N PRO A 61 9.14 7.27 18.17
CA PRO A 61 7.84 7.26 18.83
C PRO A 61 7.83 8.15 20.06
N VAL A 62 6.66 8.69 20.39
CA VAL A 62 6.52 9.68 21.47
C VAL A 62 6.97 9.10 22.81
N ILE A 63 6.77 7.79 22.98
CA ILE A 63 7.23 7.04 24.16
C ILE A 63 8.76 7.14 24.40
N ALA A 64 9.56 7.35 23.36
CA ALA A 64 11.01 7.51 23.49
C ALA A 64 11.42 8.80 24.22
N PHE A 65 10.47 9.72 24.46
CA PHE A 65 10.70 11.01 25.11
C PHE A 65 10.09 11.11 26.50
N VAL A 66 9.50 10.03 27.04
CA VAL A 66 8.83 10.05 28.35
C VAL A 66 9.86 10.02 29.49
N ASN A 67 10.78 9.06 29.49
CA ASN A 67 11.91 8.98 30.43
C ASN A 67 13.06 8.16 29.85
N SER A 68 14.15 7.96 30.61
CA SER A 68 15.32 7.21 30.17
C SER A 68 15.04 5.72 29.90
N GLU A 69 14.19 5.09 30.71
CA GLU A 69 13.84 3.67 30.58
C GLU A 69 12.99 3.41 29.34
N SER A 70 11.97 4.24 29.10
CA SER A 70 11.12 4.14 27.91
C SER A 70 11.92 4.44 26.64
N ARG A 71 12.88 5.39 26.71
CA ARG A 71 13.80 5.66 25.62
C ARG A 71 14.69 4.47 25.31
N GLN A 72 15.24 3.83 26.32
CA GLN A 72 16.07 2.65 26.14
C GLN A 72 15.29 1.53 25.45
N VAL A 73 14.07 1.23 25.91
CA VAL A 73 13.18 0.25 25.28
C VAL A 73 12.90 0.60 23.81
N ALA A 74 12.60 1.86 23.51
CA ALA A 74 12.37 2.28 22.13
C ALA A 74 13.63 2.06 21.26
N LEU A 75 14.82 2.41 21.76
CA LEU A 75 16.08 2.25 21.03
C LEU A 75 16.53 0.79 20.86
N GLU A 76 16.13 -0.11 21.76
CA GLU A 76 16.39 -1.55 21.65
C GLU A 76 15.49 -2.22 20.60
N GLU A 77 14.26 -1.73 20.43
CA GLU A 77 13.25 -2.31 19.52
C GLU A 77 13.21 -1.67 18.14
N GLY A 78 13.96 -0.60 17.89
CA GLY A 78 13.94 0.11 16.62
C GLY A 78 15.29 0.68 16.20
N ARG A 79 15.34 1.16 14.96
CA ARG A 79 16.55 1.72 14.34
C ARG A 79 16.20 2.71 13.25
N TRP A 80 17.17 3.56 12.91
CA TRP A 80 17.09 4.41 11.73
C TRP A 80 17.49 3.64 10.49
N VAL A 81 16.67 3.74 9.46
CA VAL A 81 16.94 3.21 8.12
C VAL A 81 17.10 4.38 7.18
N ARG A 82 18.14 4.32 6.35
CA ARG A 82 18.41 5.32 5.32
C ARG A 82 17.68 4.94 4.04
N GLY A 83 16.97 5.91 3.46
CA GLY A 83 16.42 5.77 2.12
C GLY A 83 17.53 5.59 1.09
N GLN A 84 17.33 4.66 0.16
CA GLN A 84 18.32 4.34 -0.88
C GLN A 84 18.03 5.04 -2.21
N GLU A 85 16.77 5.35 -2.49
CA GLU A 85 16.35 6.01 -3.72
C GLU A 85 16.25 7.54 -3.59
N THR A 86 16.30 8.26 -4.72
CA THR A 86 16.20 9.72 -4.76
C THR A 86 14.88 10.26 -4.19
N THR A 87 13.82 9.45 -4.25
CA THR A 87 12.48 9.73 -3.75
C THR A 87 12.26 9.22 -2.33
N SER A 88 13.20 8.43 -1.80
CA SER A 88 13.11 7.88 -0.45
C SER A 88 13.25 8.97 0.60
N GLN A 89 12.61 8.75 1.74
CA GLN A 89 12.89 9.50 2.95
C GLN A 89 14.36 9.32 3.33
N LYS A 90 15.05 10.43 3.63
CA LYS A 90 16.47 10.41 4.01
C LYS A 90 16.73 9.46 5.19
N LEU A 91 15.86 9.50 6.19
CA LEU A 91 15.95 8.73 7.42
C LEU A 91 14.54 8.41 7.92
N THR A 92 14.25 7.13 8.11
CA THR A 92 13.00 6.63 8.66
C THR A 92 13.29 5.79 9.90
N TRP A 93 12.65 6.11 11.02
CA TRP A 93 12.66 5.25 12.21
C TRP A 93 11.73 4.07 11.99
N VAL A 94 12.24 2.85 12.17
CA VAL A 94 11.48 1.62 12.03
C VAL A 94 11.65 0.72 13.25
N GLN A 95 10.62 -0.05 13.58
CA GLN A 95 10.64 -1.09 14.58
C GLN A 95 10.42 -2.45 13.90
N PRO A 96 11.48 -3.18 13.51
CA PRO A 96 11.35 -4.25 12.54
C PRO A 96 10.38 -5.39 12.90
N ARG A 97 10.26 -5.70 14.19
CA ARG A 97 9.37 -6.76 14.69
C ARG A 97 7.89 -6.36 14.76
N ARG A 98 7.56 -5.09 14.49
CA ARG A 98 6.23 -4.50 14.71
C ARG A 98 5.71 -3.75 13.50
N ASP A 99 6.56 -2.96 12.89
CA ASP A 99 6.19 -2.10 11.78
C ASP A 99 6.09 -2.88 10.48
N VAL A 100 5.24 -2.39 9.59
CA VAL A 100 5.15 -2.85 8.20
C VAL A 100 5.90 -1.84 7.33
N LEU A 101 6.84 -2.30 6.52
CA LEU A 101 7.57 -1.45 5.59
C LEU A 101 6.70 -1.21 4.36
N HIS A 102 6.44 0.04 4.00
CA HIS A 102 5.52 0.39 2.92
C HIS A 102 6.21 1.20 1.82
N LEU A 103 5.94 0.81 0.57
CA LEU A 103 6.35 1.52 -0.64
C LEU A 103 5.11 2.15 -1.31
N ASN A 104 5.07 3.47 -1.37
CA ASN A 104 3.98 4.28 -1.95
C ASN A 104 4.09 4.43 -3.49
N TRP A 105 5.02 3.73 -4.12
CA TRP A 105 5.36 3.92 -5.52
C TRP A 105 4.22 3.52 -6.47
N THR A 106 3.71 4.48 -7.23
CA THR A 106 2.73 4.24 -8.30
C THR A 106 3.40 4.33 -9.67
N ARG A 107 2.79 3.76 -10.71
CA ARG A 107 3.32 3.96 -12.08
C ARG A 107 3.32 5.42 -12.52
N MET A 108 2.38 6.23 -12.04
CA MET A 108 2.40 7.68 -12.27
C MET A 108 3.63 8.37 -11.66
N SER A 109 4.28 7.75 -10.66
CA SER A 109 5.52 8.27 -10.08
C SER A 109 6.65 8.35 -11.12
N TYR A 110 6.68 7.47 -12.12
CA TYR A 110 7.64 7.58 -13.24
C TYR A 110 7.41 8.81 -14.12
N ASP A 111 6.16 9.28 -14.24
CA ASP A 111 5.84 10.45 -15.04
C ASP A 111 6.14 11.73 -14.28
N VAL A 112 5.82 11.77 -12.97
CA VAL A 112 6.08 12.93 -12.10
C VAL A 112 7.56 13.06 -11.74
N LEU A 113 8.22 11.94 -11.43
CA LEU A 113 9.57 11.93 -10.86
C LEU A 113 10.62 11.54 -11.90
N GLY A 114 10.23 11.11 -13.10
CA GLY A 114 11.08 10.59 -14.17
C GLY A 114 12.35 11.39 -14.51
N PRO A 115 12.39 12.74 -14.38
CA PRO A 115 13.64 13.50 -14.52
C PRO A 115 14.66 13.29 -13.40
N LEU A 116 14.27 12.70 -12.27
CA LEU A 116 15.01 12.63 -11.00
C LEU A 116 15.34 11.20 -10.53
N VAL A 117 14.84 10.17 -11.21
CA VAL A 117 14.99 8.75 -10.82
C VAL A 117 15.59 7.93 -11.95
N GLY A 118 16.30 6.85 -11.60
CA GLY A 118 16.64 5.78 -12.54
C GLY A 118 15.37 5.15 -13.12
N LEU A 119 15.48 4.52 -14.29
CA LEU A 119 14.36 3.82 -14.92
C LEU A 119 14.07 2.45 -14.28
N ASP A 120 14.91 2.01 -13.34
CA ASP A 120 14.81 0.69 -12.73
C ASP A 120 13.61 0.61 -11.79
N SER A 121 13.00 -0.58 -11.68
CA SER A 121 11.87 -0.78 -10.78
C SER A 121 12.28 -0.67 -9.30
N PRO A 122 11.56 0.08 -8.46
CA PRO A 122 11.85 0.13 -7.02
C PRO A 122 11.54 -1.21 -6.33
N ILE A 123 10.80 -2.10 -6.98
CA ILE A 123 10.58 -3.46 -6.49
C ILE A 123 11.83 -4.32 -6.59
N ALA A 124 12.77 -4.05 -7.49
CA ALA A 124 14.01 -4.85 -7.58
C ALA A 124 14.79 -4.86 -6.25
N TRP A 125 14.81 -3.73 -5.53
CA TRP A 125 15.53 -3.53 -4.28
C TRP A 125 14.66 -3.75 -3.02
N TYR A 126 13.40 -3.33 -3.09
CA TYR A 126 12.52 -3.21 -1.92
C TYR A 126 12.32 -4.50 -1.09
N PRO A 127 12.04 -5.67 -1.69
CA PRO A 127 11.89 -6.94 -0.97
C PRO A 127 13.16 -7.32 -0.21
N TRP A 128 14.34 -7.14 -0.83
CA TRP A 128 15.63 -7.41 -0.18
C TRP A 128 15.84 -6.50 1.04
N GLN A 129 15.51 -5.21 0.94
CA GLN A 129 15.55 -4.31 2.09
C GLN A 129 14.62 -4.78 3.21
N ALA A 130 13.41 -5.20 2.88
CA ALA A 130 12.46 -5.71 3.87
C ALA A 130 13.00 -6.99 4.54
N GLU A 131 13.63 -7.88 3.77
CA GLU A 131 14.27 -9.10 4.28
C GLU A 131 15.46 -8.80 5.20
N GLU A 132 16.41 -7.94 4.79
CA GLU A 132 17.52 -7.49 5.64
C GLU A 132 17.02 -6.86 6.95
N LEU A 133 15.88 -6.18 6.87
CA LEU A 133 15.28 -5.58 8.04
C LEU A 133 14.52 -6.59 8.91
N GLY A 134 14.09 -7.72 8.35
CA GLY A 134 13.18 -8.68 9.00
C GLY A 134 11.74 -8.14 9.11
N MET A 135 11.31 -7.34 8.14
CA MET A 135 10.05 -6.60 8.15
C MET A 135 9.02 -7.18 7.17
N GLN A 136 7.75 -7.01 7.50
CA GLN A 136 6.66 -7.30 6.57
C GLN A 136 6.60 -6.25 5.45
N THR A 137 6.21 -6.69 4.26
CA THR A 137 6.12 -5.83 3.07
C THR A 137 4.69 -5.32 2.84
N SER A 138 4.62 -4.08 2.37
CA SER A 138 3.42 -3.47 1.84
C SER A 138 3.71 -2.58 0.64
N ILE A 139 2.84 -2.65 -0.35
CA ILE A 139 2.92 -1.90 -1.61
C ILE A 139 1.55 -1.29 -1.93
N VAL A 140 1.48 -0.41 -2.91
CA VAL A 140 0.22 0.13 -3.44
C VAL A 140 -0.31 -0.75 -4.57
N ALA A 141 -1.63 -0.84 -4.74
CA ALA A 141 -2.25 -1.70 -5.76
C ALA A 141 -1.76 -1.39 -7.18
N GLU A 142 -1.60 -0.10 -7.49
CA GLU A 142 -1.22 0.40 -8.82
C GLU A 142 0.14 -0.09 -9.33
N ILE A 143 1.01 -0.58 -8.43
CA ILE A 143 2.33 -1.10 -8.80
C ILE A 143 2.20 -2.38 -9.66
N ILE A 144 1.20 -3.22 -9.36
CA ILE A 144 0.91 -4.46 -10.08
C ILE A 144 -0.07 -4.17 -11.22
N TYR A 145 -1.22 -3.58 -10.87
CA TYR A 145 -2.32 -3.35 -11.79
C TYR A 145 -3.13 -2.13 -11.37
N TYR A 146 -3.61 -1.36 -12.34
CA TYR A 146 -4.38 -0.16 -12.08
C TYR A 146 -5.68 -0.50 -11.32
N PHE A 147 -5.98 0.24 -10.26
CA PHE A 147 -7.21 0.12 -9.50
C PHE A 147 -8.04 1.38 -9.70
N ASP A 148 -9.11 1.29 -10.48
CA ASP A 148 -9.92 2.45 -10.90
C ASP A 148 -10.85 2.97 -9.80
N LEU A 149 -10.25 3.51 -8.74
CA LEU A 149 -11.01 4.10 -7.64
C LEU A 149 -11.83 5.31 -8.10
N LYS A 150 -11.37 6.03 -9.14
CA LYS A 150 -12.09 7.15 -9.75
C LYS A 150 -13.43 6.71 -10.33
N GLY A 151 -13.40 5.76 -11.27
CA GLY A 151 -14.61 5.23 -11.90
C GLY A 151 -15.55 4.59 -10.89
N LEU A 152 -15.01 3.99 -9.82
CA LEU A 152 -15.81 3.50 -8.70
C LEU A 152 -16.56 4.61 -7.95
N LEU A 153 -15.97 5.79 -7.77
CA LEU A 153 -16.63 6.90 -7.10
C LEU A 153 -17.65 7.63 -7.99
N GLU A 154 -17.44 7.67 -9.30
CA GLU A 154 -18.28 8.47 -10.22
C GLU A 154 -19.59 7.77 -10.61
N GLY A 155 -19.73 6.48 -10.31
CA GLY A 155 -20.90 5.71 -10.78
C GLY A 155 -20.73 5.34 -12.24
N ALA A 156 -21.15 4.14 -12.62
CA ALA A 156 -21.11 3.68 -14.01
C ALA A 156 -22.08 4.43 -14.97
N ASP A 157 -22.43 5.68 -14.66
CA ASP A 157 -23.18 6.60 -15.55
C ASP A 157 -22.22 7.42 -16.45
N GLY A 158 -20.91 7.30 -16.23
CA GLY A 158 -19.90 7.47 -17.25
C GLY A 158 -19.65 6.15 -18.00
N ALA A 159 -20.71 5.42 -18.37
CA ALA A 159 -20.59 4.34 -19.32
C ALA A 159 -20.05 4.93 -20.62
N HIS A 160 -18.73 4.87 -20.81
CA HIS A 160 -18.25 4.54 -22.14
C HIS A 160 -18.90 3.20 -22.45
N ASP A 161 -19.76 3.22 -23.47
CA ASP A 161 -20.51 2.09 -23.95
C ASP A 161 -19.62 0.85 -23.93
N ALA A 162 -20.10 -0.21 -23.27
CA ALA A 162 -19.41 -1.50 -23.20
C ALA A 162 -19.34 -2.24 -24.55
N ASP A 163 -19.56 -1.52 -25.66
CA ASP A 163 -19.42 -1.94 -27.06
C ASP A 163 -18.38 -1.11 -27.85
N ASP A 164 -17.73 -0.11 -27.24
CA ASP A 164 -16.54 0.52 -27.81
C ASP A 164 -15.28 -0.17 -27.24
N ASP A 165 -14.77 -1.13 -28.00
CA ASP A 165 -13.44 -1.74 -27.86
C ASP A 165 -12.33 -0.66 -28.00
N ASP A 166 -12.18 0.26 -27.04
CA ASP A 166 -10.91 0.93 -26.74
C ASP A 166 -11.03 1.85 -25.50
N PRO A 167 -10.37 1.53 -24.36
CA PRO A 167 -10.23 2.47 -23.23
C PRO A 167 -9.32 3.70 -23.54
N PHE A 168 -9.15 4.07 -24.82
CA PHE A 168 -8.02 4.83 -25.35
C PHE A 168 -8.27 6.31 -25.69
N LEU A 169 -9.44 6.90 -25.39
CA LEU A 169 -9.69 8.31 -25.72
C LEU A 169 -9.55 9.30 -24.56
N ALA A 170 -9.23 8.84 -23.35
CA ALA A 170 -8.84 9.74 -22.28
C ALA A 170 -7.33 10.10 -22.42
N PRO A 171 -6.88 11.35 -22.20
CA PRO A 171 -5.51 11.82 -22.49
C PRO A 171 -4.41 11.23 -21.57
N TRP A 172 -4.62 10.06 -20.99
CA TRP A 172 -3.66 9.41 -20.10
C TRP A 172 -2.52 8.83 -20.93
N SER A 173 -1.30 9.05 -20.45
CA SER A 173 -0.05 8.98 -21.20
C SER A 173 0.15 7.66 -21.97
N ARG A 174 0.88 7.74 -23.10
CA ARG A 174 1.40 6.63 -23.94
C ARG A 174 2.10 5.48 -23.20
N ARG A 175 2.22 5.51 -21.87
CA ARG A 175 2.96 4.55 -21.03
C ARG A 175 2.09 3.51 -20.31
N HIS A 176 0.76 3.63 -20.38
CA HIS A 176 -0.16 2.54 -20.04
C HIS A 176 -0.13 1.38 -21.05
N TYR A 177 0.64 1.49 -22.13
CA TYR A 177 0.85 0.40 -23.10
C TYR A 177 1.39 -0.90 -22.46
N GLY A 178 2.04 -0.81 -21.29
CA GLY A 178 2.47 -1.97 -20.49
C GLY A 178 1.33 -2.79 -19.88
N MET A 179 0.07 -2.30 -19.91
CA MET A 179 -1.09 -3.09 -19.47
C MET A 179 -1.58 -4.10 -20.52
N TYR A 180 -1.21 -3.93 -21.81
CA TYR A 180 -1.62 -4.86 -22.87
C TYR A 180 -0.76 -6.13 -22.91
N ASP A 181 0.50 -6.01 -22.47
CA ASP A 181 1.43 -7.11 -22.35
C ASP A 181 1.93 -7.17 -20.89
N PRO A 182 1.36 -8.07 -20.06
CA PRO A 182 1.72 -8.19 -18.65
C PRO A 182 3.21 -8.50 -18.46
N LEU A 183 3.86 -9.08 -19.48
CA LEU A 183 5.27 -9.39 -19.44
C LEU A 183 6.13 -8.13 -19.57
N LYS A 184 5.58 -6.96 -19.88
CA LYS A 184 6.34 -5.70 -19.89
C LYS A 184 6.28 -4.95 -18.56
N ILE A 185 5.57 -5.49 -17.57
CA ILE A 185 5.49 -4.91 -16.24
C ILE A 185 6.72 -5.36 -15.45
N GLU A 186 7.71 -4.49 -15.33
CA GLU A 186 8.96 -4.76 -14.60
C GLU A 186 8.69 -5.08 -13.13
N GLU A 187 7.81 -4.31 -12.47
CA GLU A 187 7.47 -4.52 -11.06
C GLU A 187 6.91 -5.93 -10.80
N ALA A 188 6.08 -6.43 -11.72
CA ALA A 188 5.48 -7.75 -11.59
C ALA A 188 6.49 -8.86 -11.83
N ARG A 189 7.51 -8.62 -12.65
CA ARG A 189 8.65 -9.53 -12.82
C ARG A 189 9.47 -9.60 -11.56
N ASP A 190 9.75 -8.48 -10.94
CA ASP A 190 10.50 -8.47 -9.69
C ASP A 190 9.71 -9.14 -8.55
N ILE A 191 8.41 -8.86 -8.41
CA ILE A 191 7.54 -9.59 -7.47
C ILE A 191 7.58 -11.10 -7.74
N ALA A 192 7.53 -11.52 -9.00
CA ALA A 192 7.60 -12.92 -9.38
C ALA A 192 8.96 -13.55 -9.02
N ALA A 193 10.08 -12.83 -9.22
CA ALA A 193 11.42 -13.28 -8.86
C ALA A 193 11.59 -13.48 -7.35
N PHE A 194 10.86 -12.70 -6.54
CA PHE A 194 10.90 -12.78 -5.08
C PHE A 194 9.77 -13.61 -4.46
N ALA A 195 8.92 -14.25 -5.27
CA ALA A 195 7.73 -14.97 -4.80
C ALA A 195 8.04 -16.08 -3.78
N GLU A 196 9.17 -16.77 -3.93
CA GLU A 196 9.61 -17.85 -3.02
C GLU A 196 10.06 -17.33 -1.64
N TYR A 197 10.53 -16.08 -1.58
CA TYR A 197 11.05 -15.45 -0.36
C TYR A 197 9.96 -14.66 0.38
N HIS A 198 8.99 -14.12 -0.36
CA HIS A 198 7.92 -13.27 0.19
C HIS A 198 6.54 -13.90 0.01
N GLY A 199 6.12 -14.68 1.02
CA GLY A 199 4.84 -15.40 0.97
C GLY A 199 3.57 -14.54 0.96
N TYR A 200 3.65 -13.24 1.25
CA TYR A 200 2.52 -12.30 1.13
C TYR A 200 2.95 -10.83 1.06
N TYR A 201 2.07 -10.01 0.50
CA TYR A 201 2.17 -8.54 0.51
C TYR A 201 0.86 -7.95 1.05
N HIS A 202 0.97 -6.95 1.93
CA HIS A 202 -0.17 -6.07 2.21
C HIS A 202 -0.29 -5.03 1.10
N VAL A 203 -1.46 -4.88 0.50
CA VAL A 203 -1.68 -4.03 -0.66
C VAL A 203 -2.60 -2.88 -0.31
N ALA A 204 -2.11 -1.65 -0.35
CA ALA A 204 -2.94 -0.46 -0.18
C ALA A 204 -3.79 -0.23 -1.44
N MET A 205 -5.10 -0.46 -1.33
CA MET A 205 -6.08 -0.29 -2.41
C MET A 205 -6.54 1.15 -2.56
N ALA A 206 -6.60 1.87 -1.44
CA ALA A 206 -7.05 3.24 -1.35
C ALA A 206 -6.44 3.89 -0.10
N ALA A 207 -6.35 5.22 -0.06
CA ALA A 207 -6.07 5.93 1.18
C ALA A 207 -7.10 7.01 1.53
N VAL A 208 -7.28 7.20 2.83
CA VAL A 208 -8.12 8.24 3.43
C VAL A 208 -7.27 9.08 4.38
N SER A 209 -7.25 10.38 4.17
CA SER A 209 -6.65 11.41 5.02
C SER A 209 -7.72 12.12 5.84
N LEU A 210 -7.67 11.94 7.16
CA LEU A 210 -8.57 12.58 8.11
C LEU A 210 -7.96 13.88 8.64
N HIS A 211 -8.53 15.03 8.29
CA HIS A 211 -8.10 16.32 8.87
C HIS A 211 -8.73 16.55 10.24
N ILE A 212 -8.05 16.06 11.28
CA ILE A 212 -8.51 16.10 12.66
C ILE A 212 -7.43 16.64 13.60
N ALA A 213 -7.84 17.28 14.69
CA ALA A 213 -6.91 17.76 15.71
C ALA A 213 -6.18 16.58 16.38
N ARG A 214 -4.91 16.79 16.78
CA ARG A 214 -4.09 15.75 17.44
C ARG A 214 -4.78 15.15 18.67
N GLY A 215 -5.44 15.97 19.49
CA GLY A 215 -6.17 15.49 20.67
C GLY A 215 -7.36 14.57 20.33
N VAL A 216 -7.96 14.73 19.14
CA VAL A 216 -9.02 13.84 18.65
C VAL A 216 -8.43 12.50 18.20
N ALA A 217 -7.32 12.53 17.44
CA ALA A 217 -6.61 11.31 17.04
C ALA A 217 -6.08 10.51 18.25
N LEU A 218 -5.57 11.20 19.27
CA LEU A 218 -5.15 10.58 20.53
C LEU A 218 -6.31 9.88 21.25
N ARG A 219 -7.43 10.61 21.48
CA ARG A 219 -8.59 10.08 22.21
C ARG A 219 -9.33 8.98 21.48
N SER A 220 -9.17 8.87 20.16
CA SER A 220 -9.80 7.78 19.40
C SER A 220 -9.12 6.44 19.63
N GLY A 221 -7.84 6.44 20.02
CA GLY A 221 -7.02 5.23 20.11
C GLY A 221 -6.77 4.55 18.75
N LEU A 222 -7.20 5.17 17.63
CA LEU A 222 -7.07 4.59 16.30
C LEU A 222 -5.71 4.82 15.67
N PHE A 223 -4.93 5.80 16.15
CA PHE A 223 -3.65 6.21 15.58
C PHE A 223 -2.49 6.05 16.58
N GLY A 224 -2.45 4.90 17.24
CA GLY A 224 -1.52 4.59 18.32
C GLY A 224 -1.98 5.15 19.67
N LEU A 225 -1.42 4.60 20.76
CA LEU A 225 -1.81 4.96 22.13
C LEU A 225 -1.52 6.42 22.46
N LEU A 226 -0.51 7.01 21.82
CA LEU A 226 -0.08 8.40 22.03
C LEU A 226 -0.38 9.32 20.84
N GLY A 227 -1.21 8.85 19.89
CA GLY A 227 -1.46 9.56 18.64
C GLY A 227 -0.16 9.75 17.84
N ASP A 228 0.73 8.76 17.88
CA ASP A 228 2.07 8.77 17.28
C ASP A 228 2.24 7.69 16.20
N ALA A 229 1.13 7.08 15.76
CA ALA A 229 1.07 6.25 14.56
C ALA A 229 0.10 6.93 13.57
N PRO A 230 0.53 8.01 12.89
CA PRO A 230 -0.35 8.83 12.06
C PRO A 230 -0.85 8.14 10.79
N ILE A 231 -0.29 6.98 10.49
CA ILE A 231 -0.68 6.13 9.40
C ILE A 231 -1.00 4.76 9.97
N GLN A 232 -2.13 4.23 9.55
CA GLN A 232 -2.60 2.89 9.85
C GLN A 232 -3.07 2.25 8.56
N MET A 233 -3.06 0.93 8.52
CA MET A 233 -3.79 0.22 7.48
C MET A 233 -4.90 -0.61 8.14
N VAL A 234 -6.00 -0.77 7.42
CA VAL A 234 -7.17 -1.55 7.83
C VAL A 234 -7.48 -2.55 6.74
N ASP A 235 -7.65 -3.82 7.09
CA ASP A 235 -8.08 -4.86 6.13
C ASP A 235 -9.42 -4.44 5.49
N VAL A 236 -9.58 -4.65 4.18
CA VAL A 236 -10.83 -4.32 3.46
C VAL A 236 -12.05 -5.06 4.03
N ASP A 237 -11.85 -6.22 4.67
CA ASP A 237 -12.92 -7.01 5.26
C ASP A 237 -13.17 -6.67 6.74
N ASP A 238 -12.31 -5.85 7.38
CA ASP A 238 -12.52 -5.36 8.75
C ASP A 238 -13.49 -4.16 8.77
N GLU A 239 -14.74 -4.44 8.43
CA GLU A 239 -15.80 -3.43 8.39
C GLU A 239 -16.00 -2.75 9.76
N ALA A 240 -15.81 -3.49 10.85
CA ALA A 240 -15.94 -2.95 12.20
C ALA A 240 -14.90 -1.86 12.47
N ARG A 241 -13.66 -2.05 12.04
CA ARG A 241 -12.60 -1.03 12.18
C ARG A 241 -12.79 0.12 11.20
N LEU A 242 -13.20 -0.14 9.96
CA LEU A 242 -13.53 0.92 8.99
C LEU A 242 -14.64 1.85 9.51
N ARG A 243 -15.70 1.28 10.10
CA ARG A 243 -16.79 2.05 10.73
C ARG A 243 -16.30 2.93 11.88
N LYS A 244 -15.27 2.53 12.65
CA LYS A 244 -14.67 3.38 13.69
C LYS A 244 -13.98 4.61 13.10
N PHE A 245 -13.22 4.45 12.01
CA PHE A 245 -12.62 5.59 11.30
C PHE A 245 -13.69 6.48 10.68
N HIS A 246 -14.72 5.90 10.07
CA HIS A 246 -15.85 6.65 9.51
C HIS A 246 -16.60 7.46 10.58
N ALA A 247 -16.86 6.87 11.75
CA ALA A 247 -17.49 7.56 12.86
C ALA A 247 -16.64 8.72 13.39
N LEU A 248 -15.30 8.53 13.47
CA LEU A 248 -14.36 9.58 13.86
C LEU A 248 -14.41 10.75 12.86
N PHE A 249 -14.40 10.44 11.56
CA PHE A 249 -14.54 11.42 10.47
C PHE A 249 -15.87 12.18 10.57
N ARG A 250 -16.99 11.46 10.68
CA ARG A 250 -18.34 12.04 10.75
C ARG A 250 -18.49 13.05 11.88
N LYS A 251 -17.88 12.75 13.03
CA LYS A 251 -17.95 13.59 14.23
C LYS A 251 -17.10 14.86 14.16
N HIS A 252 -16.01 14.86 13.38
CA HIS A 252 -14.97 15.89 13.49
C HIS A 252 -14.57 16.59 12.18
N ALA A 253 -14.91 16.04 11.02
CA ALA A 253 -14.43 16.54 9.72
C ALA A 253 -15.51 16.56 8.61
N LEU A 254 -16.68 15.94 8.80
CA LEU A 254 -17.72 15.82 7.76
C LEU A 254 -18.09 17.15 7.09
N GLU A 255 -18.37 18.18 7.88
CA GLU A 255 -18.79 19.49 7.37
C GLU A 255 -17.71 20.15 6.48
N LYS A 256 -16.44 19.79 6.69
CA LYS A 256 -15.31 20.39 6.00
C LYS A 256 -14.95 19.65 4.71
N GLU A 257 -15.22 18.35 4.66
CA GLU A 257 -14.73 17.46 3.60
C GLU A 257 -15.80 16.45 3.14
N PRO A 258 -16.92 16.90 2.55
CA PRO A 258 -17.99 16.00 2.13
C PRO A 258 -17.53 14.96 1.09
N ALA A 259 -16.47 15.21 0.32
CA ALA A 259 -15.91 14.23 -0.61
C ALA A 259 -15.37 12.96 0.10
N VAL A 260 -14.86 13.10 1.32
CA VAL A 260 -14.38 11.96 2.14
C VAL A 260 -15.55 11.07 2.60
N GLN A 261 -16.75 11.65 2.75
CA GLN A 261 -17.95 10.87 3.07
C GLN A 261 -18.29 9.88 1.95
N ALA A 262 -18.26 10.33 0.70
CA ALA A 262 -18.50 9.48 -0.47
C ALA A 262 -17.45 8.36 -0.58
N LEU A 263 -16.19 8.66 -0.23
CA LEU A 263 -15.14 7.66 -0.18
C LEU A 263 -15.43 6.59 0.89
N PHE A 264 -15.79 6.95 2.12
CA PHE A 264 -16.17 5.96 3.14
C PHE A 264 -17.39 5.12 2.75
N GLU A 265 -18.39 5.73 2.11
CA GLU A 265 -19.56 5.02 1.59
C GLU A 265 -19.16 4.00 0.51
N LEU A 266 -18.27 4.38 -0.39
CA LEU A 266 -17.73 3.46 -1.39
C LEU A 266 -16.95 2.32 -0.72
N LEU A 267 -16.01 2.62 0.19
CA LEU A 267 -15.15 1.63 0.84
C LEU A 267 -15.92 0.56 1.62
N THR A 268 -17.14 0.88 2.07
CA THR A 268 -18.04 -0.04 2.78
C THR A 268 -19.07 -0.70 1.87
N SER A 269 -19.08 -0.37 0.57
CA SER A 269 -20.02 -0.90 -0.41
C SER A 269 -19.62 -2.27 -0.95
N THR A 270 -20.62 -3.04 -1.39
CA THR A 270 -20.40 -4.30 -2.13
C THR A 270 -19.69 -4.07 -3.47
N ARG A 271 -19.89 -2.91 -4.10
CA ARG A 271 -19.24 -2.53 -5.35
C ARG A 271 -17.72 -2.44 -5.18
N PHE A 272 -17.25 -1.81 -4.11
CA PHE A 272 -15.82 -1.74 -3.81
C PHE A 272 -15.23 -3.13 -3.56
N ARG A 273 -15.90 -3.96 -2.75
CA ARG A 273 -15.45 -5.34 -2.51
C ARG A 273 -15.35 -6.15 -3.81
N ALA A 274 -16.34 -6.06 -4.69
CA ALA A 274 -16.33 -6.73 -5.99
C ALA A 274 -15.17 -6.24 -6.90
N ALA A 275 -14.86 -4.95 -6.86
CA ALA A 275 -13.74 -4.38 -7.59
C ALA A 275 -12.39 -4.87 -7.02
N VAL A 276 -12.24 -4.92 -5.70
CA VAL A 276 -11.03 -5.46 -5.04
C VAL A 276 -10.80 -6.94 -5.42
N GLU A 277 -11.85 -7.77 -5.41
CA GLU A 277 -11.75 -9.17 -5.83
C GLU A 277 -11.42 -9.34 -7.32
N THR A 278 -11.91 -8.43 -8.16
CA THR A 278 -11.57 -8.43 -9.58
C THR A 278 -10.12 -8.03 -9.79
N TRP A 279 -9.69 -6.94 -9.16
CA TRP A 279 -8.30 -6.48 -9.17
C TRP A 279 -7.35 -7.58 -8.67
N LYS A 280 -7.69 -8.26 -7.58
CA LYS A 280 -6.87 -9.31 -6.99
C LYS A 280 -6.64 -10.46 -7.97
N ARG A 281 -7.70 -10.93 -8.64
CA ARG A 281 -7.59 -11.98 -9.67
C ARG A 281 -6.70 -11.54 -10.84
N GLN A 282 -6.79 -10.28 -11.26
CA GLN A 282 -5.95 -9.72 -12.33
C GLN A 282 -4.49 -9.59 -11.91
N ALA A 283 -4.23 -9.11 -10.71
CA ALA A 283 -2.89 -9.00 -10.14
C ALA A 283 -2.22 -10.37 -9.99
N GLU A 284 -2.93 -11.37 -9.46
CA GLU A 284 -2.45 -12.75 -9.36
C GLU A 284 -2.14 -13.35 -10.73
N TRP A 285 -3.00 -13.10 -11.72
CA TRP A 285 -2.77 -13.53 -13.10
C TRP A 285 -1.50 -12.90 -13.69
N ILE A 286 -1.26 -11.61 -13.45
CA ILE A 286 -0.09 -10.87 -13.93
C ILE A 286 1.20 -11.44 -13.32
N ILE A 287 1.22 -11.67 -12.01
CA ILE A 287 2.37 -12.27 -11.34
C ILE A 287 2.63 -13.68 -11.87
N LEU A 288 1.57 -14.49 -12.04
CA LEU A 288 1.68 -15.84 -12.61
C LEU A 288 2.23 -15.81 -14.05
N ALA A 289 1.80 -14.85 -14.87
CA ALA A 289 2.33 -14.65 -16.21
C ALA A 289 3.83 -14.29 -16.20
N SER A 290 4.26 -13.46 -15.25
CA SER A 290 5.69 -13.15 -15.05
C SER A 290 6.50 -14.36 -14.58
N MET A 291 5.98 -15.17 -13.66
CA MET A 291 6.61 -16.43 -13.23
C MET A 291 6.75 -17.41 -14.40
N TRP A 292 5.71 -17.50 -15.25
CA TRP A 292 5.72 -18.31 -16.47
C TRP A 292 6.81 -17.85 -17.46
N ASP A 293 6.93 -16.53 -17.64
CA ASP A 293 7.96 -15.93 -18.49
C ASP A 293 9.39 -16.20 -17.99
N TYR A 294 9.58 -16.23 -16.67
CA TYR A 294 10.84 -16.61 -16.05
C TYR A 294 11.15 -18.09 -16.28
N ALA A 295 10.21 -18.98 -15.91
CA ALA A 295 10.39 -20.43 -15.99
C ALA A 295 10.67 -20.91 -17.43
N ARG A 296 9.96 -20.35 -18.42
CA ARG A 296 10.18 -20.73 -19.82
C ARG A 296 11.55 -20.29 -20.36
N LYS A 297 12.13 -19.20 -19.84
CA LYS A 297 13.41 -18.65 -20.30
C LYS A 297 14.61 -19.35 -19.67
N GLU A 298 14.51 -19.75 -18.40
CA GLU A 298 15.64 -20.38 -17.71
C GLU A 298 15.76 -21.89 -17.92
N ASN A 299 14.67 -22.66 -17.87
CA ASN A 299 14.76 -24.13 -17.81
C ASN A 299 13.75 -24.88 -18.70
N GLY A 300 12.88 -24.16 -19.41
CA GLY A 300 11.70 -24.76 -20.03
C GLY A 300 10.69 -25.22 -18.98
N ILE A 301 9.41 -25.25 -19.33
CA ILE A 301 8.34 -25.56 -18.37
C ILE A 301 8.26 -27.08 -18.19
N LEU A 302 8.97 -27.65 -17.21
CA LEU A 302 8.87 -29.08 -16.81
C LEU A 302 8.83 -30.09 -17.99
N GLY A 303 9.57 -29.83 -19.07
CA GLY A 303 9.56 -30.69 -20.28
C GLY A 303 8.25 -30.70 -21.09
N THR A 304 7.33 -29.80 -20.79
CA THR A 304 6.05 -29.58 -21.48
C THR A 304 6.10 -28.36 -22.39
N ASN A 305 5.18 -28.26 -23.36
CA ASN A 305 5.06 -27.06 -24.21
C ASN A 305 4.68 -25.85 -23.31
N PRO A 306 5.52 -24.79 -23.23
CA PRO A 306 5.22 -23.64 -22.40
C PRO A 306 3.87 -22.98 -22.70
N GLY A 307 3.44 -23.00 -23.97
CA GLY A 307 2.14 -22.44 -24.37
C GLY A 307 0.93 -23.18 -23.80
N SER A 308 1.09 -24.43 -23.35
CA SER A 308 0.00 -25.25 -22.80
C SER A 308 -0.37 -24.92 -21.36
N ALA A 309 0.41 -24.06 -20.69
CA ALA A 309 0.08 -23.47 -19.40
C ALA A 309 -1.09 -22.48 -19.46
N TRP A 310 -1.57 -22.15 -20.67
CA TRP A 310 -2.62 -21.17 -20.91
C TRP A 310 -3.75 -21.75 -21.76
N VAL A 311 -4.95 -21.20 -21.60
CA VAL A 311 -6.15 -21.51 -22.37
C VAL A 311 -6.66 -20.21 -23.02
N PRO A 312 -6.73 -20.11 -24.36
CA PRO A 312 -6.28 -21.11 -25.34
C PRO A 312 -4.75 -21.31 -25.31
N CYS A 313 -4.29 -22.49 -25.76
CA CYS A 313 -2.86 -22.79 -25.84
C CYS A 313 -2.15 -21.77 -26.73
N LEU A 314 -1.13 -21.11 -26.21
CA LEU A 314 -0.37 -20.13 -26.98
C LEU A 314 0.46 -20.85 -28.05
N SER A 315 0.50 -20.28 -29.25
CA SER A 315 1.23 -20.81 -30.41
C SER A 315 2.16 -19.74 -30.98
N GLY A 316 3.43 -20.11 -31.25
CA GLY A 316 4.40 -19.24 -31.92
C GLY A 316 5.65 -18.90 -31.09
N PRO A 317 6.68 -18.31 -31.72
CA PRO A 317 7.97 -18.06 -31.08
C PRO A 317 7.97 -16.88 -30.09
N GLU A 318 7.05 -15.92 -30.24
CA GLU A 318 7.02 -14.66 -29.45
C GLU A 318 6.00 -14.64 -28.32
N TYR A 319 5.24 -15.73 -28.11
CA TYR A 319 4.21 -15.90 -27.06
C TYR A 319 3.67 -14.60 -26.45
N GLN A 320 2.79 -13.91 -27.19
CA GLN A 320 2.06 -12.77 -26.63
C GLN A 320 0.90 -13.29 -25.79
N ILE A 321 0.86 -12.87 -24.53
CA ILE A 321 -0.19 -13.23 -23.60
C ILE A 321 -1.00 -12.00 -23.21
N ASN A 322 -2.31 -12.15 -23.13
CA ASN A 322 -3.22 -11.06 -22.80
C ASN A 322 -4.20 -11.49 -21.72
N LEU A 323 -4.31 -10.69 -20.67
CA LEU A 323 -5.15 -10.91 -19.49
C LEU A 323 -6.62 -11.19 -19.85
N HIS A 324 -7.14 -10.55 -20.89
CA HIS A 324 -8.55 -10.66 -21.30
C HIS A 324 -8.81 -11.82 -22.25
N ARG A 325 -7.76 -12.42 -22.83
CA ARG A 325 -7.89 -13.47 -23.87
C ARG A 325 -7.37 -14.82 -23.42
N CYS A 326 -6.54 -14.87 -22.39
CA CYS A 326 -5.85 -16.07 -21.94
C CYS A 326 -6.12 -16.29 -20.44
N SER A 327 -6.52 -17.50 -20.08
CA SER A 327 -6.64 -17.94 -18.69
C SER A 327 -5.58 -18.99 -18.36
N PRO A 328 -5.09 -19.08 -17.12
CA PRO A 328 -4.19 -20.15 -16.72
C PRO A 328 -4.90 -21.50 -16.89
N ASN A 329 -4.17 -22.49 -17.42
CA ASN A 329 -4.64 -23.86 -17.44
C ASN A 329 -4.45 -24.46 -16.05
N GLU A 330 -5.48 -24.41 -15.21
CA GLU A 330 -5.42 -24.86 -13.81
C GLU A 330 -5.08 -26.36 -13.68
N ASP A 331 -5.21 -27.15 -14.74
CA ASP A 331 -4.81 -28.56 -14.75
C ASP A 331 -3.33 -28.79 -15.06
N HIS A 332 -2.64 -27.79 -15.63
CA HIS A 332 -1.25 -27.88 -16.02
C HIS A 332 -0.33 -28.03 -14.80
N PRO A 333 0.60 -29.01 -14.77
CA PRO A 333 1.45 -29.27 -13.60
C PRO A 333 2.20 -28.04 -13.09
N TRP A 334 2.81 -27.28 -14.00
CA TRP A 334 3.52 -26.04 -13.65
C TRP A 334 2.58 -24.98 -13.06
N VAL A 335 1.34 -24.84 -13.55
CA VAL A 335 0.39 -23.86 -13.01
C VAL A 335 0.02 -24.24 -11.57
N LYS A 336 -0.22 -25.54 -11.30
CA LYS A 336 -0.50 -26.03 -9.94
C LYS A 336 0.64 -25.74 -8.97
N GLU A 337 1.88 -25.92 -9.40
CA GLU A 337 3.07 -25.60 -8.60
C GLU A 337 3.24 -24.09 -8.39
N ALA A 338 3.18 -23.30 -9.48
CA ALA A 338 3.31 -21.85 -9.41
C ALA A 338 2.23 -21.19 -8.54
N ARG A 339 1.00 -21.73 -8.53
CA ARG A 339 -0.08 -21.30 -7.63
C ARG A 339 0.25 -21.47 -6.15
N GLN A 340 1.07 -22.46 -5.79
CA GLN A 340 1.48 -22.69 -4.39
C GLN A 340 2.55 -21.69 -3.94
N SER A 341 3.42 -21.28 -4.87
CA SER A 341 4.47 -20.29 -4.62
C SER A 341 4.01 -18.85 -4.83
N LEU A 342 2.80 -18.62 -5.33
CA LEU A 342 2.27 -17.29 -5.60
C LEU A 342 2.17 -16.47 -4.30
N PRO A 343 2.69 -15.23 -4.27
CA PRO A 343 2.60 -14.40 -3.08
C PRO A 343 1.15 -14.04 -2.79
N LYS A 344 0.72 -14.18 -1.54
CA LYS A 344 -0.64 -13.84 -1.14
C LYS A 344 -0.82 -12.32 -1.09
N LEU A 345 -1.72 -11.78 -1.91
CA LEU A 345 -2.07 -10.37 -1.87
C LEU A 345 -3.18 -10.13 -0.84
N ARG A 346 -2.92 -9.25 0.14
CA ARG A 346 -3.87 -8.89 1.20
C ARG A 346 -4.32 -7.44 0.99
N PRO A 347 -5.54 -7.19 0.48
CA PRO A 347 -6.02 -5.84 0.20
C PRO A 347 -6.36 -5.08 1.49
N TRP A 348 -5.81 -3.88 1.65
CA TRP A 348 -5.99 -3.03 2.83
C TRP A 348 -6.29 -1.58 2.39
N ILE A 349 -6.91 -0.81 3.29
CA ILE A 349 -7.18 0.61 3.13
C ILE A 349 -6.25 1.36 4.08
N MET A 350 -5.52 2.33 3.54
CA MET A 350 -4.64 3.18 4.32
C MET A 350 -5.41 4.34 4.95
N MET A 351 -5.26 4.52 6.26
CA MET A 351 -5.84 5.61 7.04
C MET A 351 -4.72 6.52 7.52
N ARG A 352 -4.77 7.79 7.14
CA ARG A 352 -3.84 8.85 7.55
C ARG A 352 -4.62 9.83 8.41
N TYR A 353 -4.01 10.37 9.47
CA TYR A 353 -4.51 11.63 10.04
C TYR A 353 -3.56 12.77 9.72
N CYS A 354 -4.14 13.94 9.50
CA CYS A 354 -3.43 15.18 9.26
C CYS A 354 -3.96 16.24 10.23
N THR A 355 -3.07 16.95 10.91
CA THR A 355 -3.45 18.04 11.84
C THR A 355 -3.53 19.40 11.15
N ASN A 356 -3.11 19.47 9.89
CA ASN A 356 -3.21 20.68 9.09
C ASN A 356 -4.62 20.81 8.53
N GLU A 357 -5.03 22.03 8.20
CA GLU A 357 -6.30 22.27 7.51
C GLU A 357 -6.07 22.32 6.01
N CYS A 358 -5.52 21.24 5.45
CA CYS A 358 -5.08 21.24 4.05
C CYS A 358 -6.26 21.45 3.08
N TYR A 359 -7.49 21.07 3.45
CA TYR A 359 -8.72 21.42 2.73
C TYR A 359 -8.96 22.94 2.52
N ARG A 360 -8.31 23.82 3.30
CA ARG A 360 -8.45 25.28 3.12
C ARG A 360 -7.57 25.87 2.04
N LYS A 361 -6.53 25.17 1.60
CA LYS A 361 -5.64 25.60 0.54
C LYS A 361 -5.75 24.58 -0.57
N PRO A 362 -6.21 24.95 -1.78
CA PRO A 362 -6.11 24.01 -2.89
C PRO A 362 -4.66 23.54 -2.98
N PRO A 363 -4.40 22.26 -3.30
CA PRO A 363 -3.05 21.83 -3.59
C PRO A 363 -2.47 22.78 -4.63
N PRO A 364 -1.20 23.21 -4.47
CA PRO A 364 -0.61 24.18 -5.38
C PRO A 364 -0.80 23.70 -6.82
N LYS A 365 -1.35 24.58 -7.68
CA LYS A 365 -1.68 24.27 -9.10
C LYS A 365 -0.46 23.92 -9.98
N SER A 366 0.71 23.71 -9.40
CA SER A 366 1.95 23.51 -10.14
C SER A 366 3.03 22.96 -9.20
N TYR A 367 3.11 21.63 -9.10
CA TYR A 367 4.36 20.86 -9.05
C TYR A 367 4.05 19.50 -9.64
N TRP A 368 3.61 19.51 -10.89
CA TRP A 368 3.54 18.33 -11.75
C TRP A 368 4.31 18.69 -13.01
#